data_AF-A0A7S2T435-F1
#
_entry.id   AF-A0A7S2T435-F1
#
_cell.length_a   1.000
_cell.length_b   1.000
_cell.length_c   1.000
_cell.angle_alpha   90.00
_cell.angle_beta   90.00
_cell.angle_gamma   90.00
#
_symmetry.space_group_name_H-M   'P 1'
#
loop_
_entity.id
_entity.type
_entity.pdbx_description
1 polymer ?
#
loop_
_entity_poly.entity_id
_entity_poly.type
_entity_poly.pdbx_seq_one_letter_code
_entity_poly.pdbx_strand_id
1 'polypeptide(L)'
;MFRENLDYLMERFEALDISQGILEFHTGYHILESAHSSLREYLEIDSWDTIVKEMNENTSTLSFGSRLCVYIYKELSSVVPSYYNYYLSTSKFIEDKYVTRRELRKNPLPVLPSPSFLFGHRIYNETIR
;
A
#
# COMPACT_ATOMS: atom_id res chain seq x y z
N MET A 1 17.36 -2.23 2.88
CA MET A 1 16.58 -3.25 2.15
C MET A 1 15.13 -3.35 2.63
N PHE A 2 14.77 -4.01 3.74
CA PHE A 2 13.35 -4.18 4.12
C PHE A 2 12.59 -2.86 4.33
N ARG A 3 13.24 -1.88 4.99
CA ARG A 3 12.72 -0.52 5.15
C ARG A 3 12.42 0.15 3.80
N GLU A 4 13.36 0.11 2.87
CA GLU A 4 13.23 0.71 1.53
C GLU A 4 12.17 0.00 0.67
N ASN A 5 12.07 -1.33 0.77
CA ASN A 5 11.02 -2.09 0.09
C ASN A 5 9.63 -1.75 0.63
N LEU A 6 9.51 -1.62 1.95
CA LEU A 6 8.25 -1.26 2.60
C LEU A 6 7.86 0.19 2.29
N ASP A 7 8.83 1.10 2.27
CA ASP A 7 8.62 2.50 1.88
C ASP A 7 8.15 2.62 0.42
N TYR A 8 8.81 1.91 -0.50
CA TYR A 8 8.37 1.83 -1.91
C TYR A 8 6.94 1.29 -2.05
N LEU A 9 6.60 0.25 -1.27
CA LEU A 9 5.25 -0.33 -1.29
C LEU A 9 4.20 0.66 -0.77
N MET A 10 4.52 1.44 0.28
CA MET A 10 3.66 2.50 0.80
C MET A 10 3.50 3.66 -0.19
N GLU A 11 4.58 4.16 -0.79
CA GLU A 11 4.53 5.21 -1.83
C GLU A 11 3.65 4.78 -3.01
N ARG A 12 3.79 3.51 -3.41
CA ARG A 12 3.00 2.95 -4.49
C ARG A 12 1.53 2.82 -4.13
N PHE A 13 1.22 2.40 -2.90
CA PHE A 13 -0.15 2.38 -2.38
C PHE A 13 -0.79 3.77 -2.42
N GLU A 14 -0.03 4.80 -2.04
CA GLU A 14 -0.51 6.19 -2.03
C GLU A 14 -0.79 6.75 -3.43
N ALA A 15 -0.03 6.29 -4.43
CA ALA A 15 -0.19 6.66 -5.83
C ALA A 15 -1.35 5.92 -6.54
N LEU A 16 -1.78 4.76 -6.02
CA LEU A 16 -2.85 3.94 -6.60
C LEU A 16 -4.23 4.32 -6.07
N ASP A 17 -5.28 3.78 -6.68
CA ASP A 17 -6.64 3.87 -6.14
C ASP A 17 -6.87 2.90 -5.01
N ILE A 18 -7.61 3.32 -3.97
CA ILE A 18 -7.78 2.52 -2.75
C ILE A 18 -8.26 1.09 -3.02
N SER A 19 -9.08 0.87 -4.05
CA SER A 19 -9.57 -0.44 -4.45
C SER A 19 -8.48 -1.38 -4.98
N GLN A 20 -7.56 -0.88 -5.81
CA GLN A 20 -6.45 -1.66 -6.37
C GLN A 20 -5.25 -1.68 -5.42
N GLY A 21 -4.92 -0.51 -4.88
CA GLY A 21 -3.80 -0.29 -4.00
C GLY A 21 -3.86 -1.17 -2.76
N ILE A 22 -5.02 -1.35 -2.13
CA ILE A 22 -5.08 -2.16 -0.90
C ILE A 22 -4.76 -3.63 -1.14
N LEU A 23 -5.16 -4.17 -2.30
CA LEU A 23 -4.89 -5.55 -2.68
C LEU A 23 -3.41 -5.74 -3.03
N GLU A 24 -2.84 -4.82 -3.82
CA GLU A 24 -1.42 -4.86 -4.19
C GLU A 24 -0.53 -4.68 -2.95
N PHE A 25 -0.87 -3.73 -2.08
CA PHE A 25 -0.17 -3.49 -0.82
C PHE A 25 -0.24 -4.72 0.09
N HIS A 26 -1.42 -5.31 0.29
CA HIS A 26 -1.58 -6.50 1.12
C HIS A 26 -0.71 -7.66 0.61
N THR A 27 -0.72 -7.89 -0.70
CA THR A 27 0.07 -8.97 -1.31
C THR A 27 1.57 -8.72 -1.15
N GLY A 28 2.05 -7.51 -1.46
CA GLY A 28 3.45 -7.14 -1.30
C GLY A 28 3.92 -7.19 0.16
N TYR A 29 3.06 -6.77 1.09
CA TYR A 29 3.34 -6.77 2.52
C TYR A 29 3.59 -8.19 3.04
N HIS A 30 2.71 -9.14 2.73
CA HIS A 30 2.85 -10.54 3.15
C HIS A 30 4.07 -11.22 2.55
N ILE A 31 4.45 -10.86 1.33
CA ILE A 31 5.66 -11.37 0.69
C ILE A 31 6.90 -10.83 1.40
N LEU A 32 6.92 -9.53 1.74
CA LEU A 32 8.03 -8.93 2.50
C LEU A 32 8.13 -9.51 3.92
N GLU A 33 7.01 -9.71 4.61
CA GLU A 33 6.96 -10.36 5.92
C GLU A 33 7.49 -11.80 5.86
N SER A 34 7.09 -12.57 4.86
CA SER A 34 7.57 -13.94 4.65
C SER A 34 9.08 -13.99 4.33
N ALA A 35 9.56 -13.04 3.51
CA ALA A 35 10.98 -12.89 3.21
C ALA A 35 11.79 -12.48 4.44
N HIS A 36 11.25 -11.57 5.27
CA HIS A 36 11.85 -11.18 6.55
C HIS A 36 11.96 -12.37 7.49
N SER A 37 10.87 -13.14 7.66
CA SER A 37 10.87 -14.33 8.52
C SER A 37 11.93 -15.34 8.08
N SER A 38 12.02 -15.62 6.78
CA SER A 38 13.03 -16.54 6.24
C SER A 38 14.47 -16.05 6.46
N LEU A 39 14.73 -14.75 6.34
CA LEU A 39 16.09 -14.20 6.53
C LEU A 39 16.47 -14.04 8.00
N ARG A 40 15.50 -13.82 8.89
CA ARG A 40 15.73 -13.68 10.34
C ARG A 40 16.30 -14.94 10.98
N GLU A 41 16.08 -16.11 10.38
CA GLU A 41 16.68 -17.37 10.84
C GLU A 41 18.21 -17.38 10.72
N TYR A 42 18.76 -16.57 9.81
CA TYR A 42 20.18 -16.57 9.48
C TYR A 42 20.87 -15.24 9.79
N LEU A 43 20.10 -14.16 9.98
CA LEU A 43 20.59 -12.79 10.15
C LEU A 43 19.97 -12.14 11.39
N GLU A 44 20.78 -11.41 12.14
CA GLU A 44 20.30 -10.59 13.25
C GLU A 44 19.73 -9.27 12.69
N ILE A 45 18.40 -9.27 12.49
CA ILE A 45 17.64 -8.14 11.94
C ILE A 45 16.56 -7.74 12.95
N ASP A 46 16.24 -6.45 13.00
CA ASP A 46 15.10 -5.92 13.77
C ASP A 46 13.82 -6.71 13.51
N SER A 47 12.94 -6.75 14.51
CA SER A 47 11.63 -7.39 14.36
C SER A 47 10.79 -6.71 13.27
N TRP A 48 9.97 -7.50 12.57
CA TRP A 48 9.08 -6.98 11.53
C TRP A 48 8.17 -5.86 12.05
N ASP A 49 7.59 -6.04 13.24
CA ASP A 49 6.75 -5.03 13.90
C ASP A 49 7.49 -3.70 14.14
N THR A 50 8.76 -3.76 14.52
CA THR A 50 9.59 -2.55 14.72
C THR A 50 9.76 -1.81 13.40
N ILE A 51 10.12 -2.54 12.33
CA ILE A 51 10.32 -1.98 10.98
C ILE A 51 9.02 -1.38 10.46
N VAL A 52 7.88 -2.06 10.64
CA VAL A 52 6.57 -1.56 10.19
C VAL A 52 6.14 -0.31 10.94
N LYS A 53 6.32 -0.28 12.27
CA LYS A 53 5.99 0.91 13.07
C LYS A 53 6.86 2.10 12.68
N GLU A 54 8.15 1.88 12.46
CA GLU A 54 9.09 2.89 12.00
C GLU A 54 8.65 3.46 10.65
N MET A 55 8.42 2.60 9.66
CA MET A 55 8.09 3.06 8.30
C MET A 55 6.69 3.63 8.15
N ASN A 56 5.74 3.17 8.96
CA ASN A 56 4.38 3.72 8.98
C ASN A 56 4.28 5.00 9.85
N GLU A 57 5.41 5.58 10.26
CA GLU A 57 5.49 6.78 11.10
C GLU A 57 4.70 6.67 12.42
N ASN A 58 4.59 5.43 12.93
CA ASN A 58 3.82 5.06 14.11
C ASN A 58 4.73 4.80 15.32
N THR A 59 5.70 5.69 15.54
CA THR A 59 6.72 5.56 16.60
C THR A 59 6.52 6.53 17.76
N SER A 60 5.69 7.56 17.59
CA SER A 60 5.45 8.59 18.60
C SER A 60 4.00 8.62 19.03
N THR A 61 3.74 8.75 20.33
CA THR A 61 2.40 9.00 20.88
C THR A 61 1.79 10.33 20.41
N LEU A 62 2.60 11.21 19.83
CA LEU A 62 2.18 12.50 19.29
C LEU A 62 1.94 12.47 17.77
N SER A 63 2.29 11.39 17.04
CA SER A 63 1.95 11.31 15.62
C SER A 63 0.45 11.09 15.48
N PHE A 64 -0.25 12.12 15.01
CA PHE A 64 -1.69 12.13 14.83
C PHE A 64 -2.06 11.32 13.58
N GLY A 65 -1.90 10.00 13.67
CA GLY A 65 -2.20 9.04 12.62
C GLY A 65 -0.96 8.51 11.90
N SER A 66 -0.89 7.18 11.77
CA SER A 66 0.11 6.53 10.92
C SER A 66 -0.07 6.94 9.45
N ARG A 67 1.02 6.92 8.66
CA ARG A 67 1.04 7.29 7.24
C ARG A 67 -0.12 6.64 6.46
N LEU A 68 -0.27 5.33 6.63
CA LEU A 68 -1.34 4.55 6.01
C LEU A 68 -2.74 4.95 6.51
N CYS A 69 -2.91 5.19 7.82
CA CYS A 69 -4.19 5.60 8.37
C CYS A 69 -4.64 6.95 7.81
N VAL A 70 -3.73 7.92 7.71
CA VAL A 70 -4.01 9.25 7.15
C VAL A 70 -4.43 9.13 5.70
N TYR A 71 -3.72 8.32 4.91
CA TYR A 71 -4.07 8.07 3.51
C TYR A 71 -5.43 7.38 3.36
N ILE A 72 -5.67 6.29 4.09
CA ILE A 72 -6.93 5.54 4.04
C ILE A 72 -8.09 6.46 4.45
N TYR A 73 -7.93 7.24 5.52
CA TYR A 73 -8.95 8.19 5.95
C TYR A 73 -9.24 9.23 4.87
N LYS A 74 -8.20 9.78 4.22
CA LYS A 74 -8.37 10.72 3.11
C LYS A 74 -9.16 10.09 1.95
N GLU A 75 -8.82 8.88 1.52
CA GLU A 75 -9.55 8.20 0.45
C GLU A 75 -11.00 7.87 0.87
N LEU A 76 -11.22 7.37 2.09
CA LEU A 76 -12.57 7.05 2.60
C LEU A 76 -13.45 8.28 2.81
N SER A 77 -12.88 9.42 3.20
CA SER A 77 -13.64 10.65 3.47
C SER A 77 -13.91 11.48 2.22
N SER A 78 -13.06 11.38 1.19
CA SER A 78 -13.14 12.24 0.00
C SER A 78 -13.36 11.51 -1.31
N VAL A 79 -12.77 10.32 -1.50
CA VAL A 79 -12.83 9.58 -2.78
C VAL A 79 -14.01 8.64 -2.80
N VAL A 80 -14.15 7.78 -1.78
CA VAL A 80 -15.24 6.79 -1.73
C VAL A 80 -16.62 7.43 -1.83
N PRO A 81 -16.96 8.50 -1.08
CA PRO A 81 -18.29 9.11 -1.15
C PRO A 81 -18.54 9.86 -2.47
N SER A 82 -17.47 10.29 -3.14
CA SER A 82 -17.58 11.10 -4.37
C SER A 82 -17.65 10.26 -5.64
N TYR A 83 -17.09 9.04 -5.63
CA TYR A 83 -16.92 8.23 -6.83
C TYR A 83 -17.45 6.80 -6.71
N TYR A 84 -17.88 6.35 -5.53
CA TYR A 84 -18.38 5.00 -5.34
C TYR A 84 -19.80 5.00 -4.79
N ASN A 85 -20.66 4.18 -5.39
CA ASN A 85 -22.02 3.93 -4.92
C ASN A 85 -22.09 2.58 -4.21
N TYR A 86 -22.75 2.55 -3.06
CA TYR A 86 -22.97 1.30 -2.32
C TYR A 86 -24.19 0.56 -2.85
N TYR A 87 -23.99 -0.67 -3.31
CA TYR A 87 -25.05 -1.58 -3.74
C TYR A 87 -25.37 -2.55 -2.62
N LEU A 88 -26.52 -2.33 -1.97
CA LEU A 88 -26.97 -3.15 -0.84
C LEU A 88 -27.12 -4.64 -1.19
N SER A 89 -27.62 -4.95 -2.39
CA SER A 89 -27.86 -6.33 -2.82
C SER A 89 -26.59 -7.17 -2.94
N THR A 90 -25.45 -6.54 -3.26
CA THR A 90 -24.16 -7.22 -3.39
C THR A 90 -23.22 -6.92 -2.23
N SER A 91 -23.59 -6.00 -1.34
CA SER A 91 -22.74 -5.46 -0.28
C SER A 91 -21.40 -4.94 -0.79
N LYS A 92 -21.40 -4.30 -1.97
CA LYS A 92 -20.19 -3.80 -2.64
C LYS A 92 -20.31 -2.32 -2.97
N PHE A 93 -19.19 -1.64 -2.88
CA PHE A 93 -19.01 -0.32 -3.49
C PHE A 93 -18.63 -0.51 -4.95
N ILE A 94 -19.31 0.19 -5.85
CA ILE A 94 -19.04 0.16 -7.30
C ILE A 94 -18.76 1.58 -7.76
N GLU A 95 -17.70 1.74 -8.54
CA GLU A 95 -17.30 3.02 -9.11
C GLU A 95 -18.37 3.57 -10.07
N ASP A 96 -18.69 4.84 -9.92
CA ASP A 96 -19.62 5.55 -10.78
C ASP A 96 -18.91 6.00 -12.07
N LYS A 97 -19.25 5.35 -13.19
CA LYS A 97 -18.66 5.61 -14.51
C LYS A 97 -19.07 6.96 -15.11
N TYR A 98 -20.09 7.61 -14.56
CA TYR A 98 -20.65 8.86 -15.09
C TYR A 98 -20.13 10.09 -14.37
N VAL A 99 -19.53 9.92 -13.19
CA VAL A 99 -18.82 10.99 -12.51
C VAL A 99 -17.45 11.11 -13.16
N THR A 100 -17.27 12.14 -14.00
CA THR A 100 -15.93 12.50 -14.49
C THR A 100 -15.06 12.75 -13.27
N ARG A 101 -14.10 11.87 -13.03
CA ARG A 101 -13.13 12.03 -11.95
C ARG A 101 -12.41 13.34 -12.22
N ARG A 102 -12.81 14.42 -11.54
CA ARG A 102 -11.94 15.59 -11.40
C ARG A 102 -10.66 15.01 -10.85
N GLU A 103 -9.62 14.97 -11.66
CA GLU A 103 -8.36 14.33 -11.31
C GLU A 103 -7.91 14.93 -9.98
N LEU A 104 -8.18 14.22 -8.88
CA LEU A 104 -7.42 14.41 -7.67
C LEU A 104 -6.02 14.05 -8.14
N ARG A 105 -5.17 15.08 -8.31
CA ARG A 105 -3.79 14.90 -8.75
C ARG A 105 -3.13 13.94 -7.78
N LYS A 106 -3.12 12.65 -8.12
CA LYS A 106 -2.36 11.64 -7.41
C LYS A 106 -0.90 11.83 -7.80
N ASN A 107 -0.02 11.49 -6.87
CA ASN A 107 1.39 11.43 -7.19
C ASN A 107 1.60 10.39 -8.29
N PRO A 108 2.55 10.63 -9.22
CA PRO A 108 2.89 9.61 -10.19
C PRO A 108 3.38 8.34 -9.47
N LEU A 109 3.16 7.18 -10.09
CA LEU A 109 3.68 5.92 -9.57
C LEU A 109 5.21 6.02 -9.38
N PRO A 110 5.74 5.55 -8.24
CA PRO A 110 7.18 5.58 -8.01
C PRO A 110 7.89 4.69 -9.02
N VAL A 111 9.00 5.19 -9.57
CA VAL A 111 9.84 4.44 -10.52
C VAL A 111 10.41 3.23 -9.80
N LEU A 112 10.22 2.04 -10.36
CA LEU A 112 10.72 0.80 -9.78
C LEU A 112 12.26 0.84 -9.71
N PRO A 113 12.89 0.87 -8.51
CA PRO A 113 14.34 1.01 -8.40
C PRO A 113 15.08 -0.25 -8.86
N SER A 114 14.54 -1.42 -8.53
CA SER A 114 15.02 -2.74 -8.96
C SER A 114 13.85 -3.73 -9.00
N PRO A 115 13.88 -4.74 -9.88
CA PRO A 115 12.87 -5.81 -9.89
C PRO A 115 12.69 -6.51 -8.53
N SER A 116 13.71 -6.45 -7.67
CA SER A 116 13.71 -7.03 -6.32
C SER A 116 12.78 -6.33 -5.33
N PHE A 117 12.32 -5.11 -5.60
CA PHE A 117 11.50 -4.31 -4.67
C PHE A 117 10.01 -4.70 -4.65
N LEU A 118 9.56 -5.54 -5.58
CA LEU A 118 8.19 -6.06 -5.64
C LEU A 118 8.20 -7.57 -5.38
N PHE A 119 7.97 -8.38 -6.42
CA PHE A 119 7.85 -9.84 -6.33
C PHE A 119 9.18 -10.54 -6.61
N GLY A 120 10.30 -9.86 -6.38
CA GLY A 120 11.66 -10.40 -6.49
C GLY A 120 12.22 -10.50 -7.92
N HIS A 121 11.39 -10.75 -8.94
CA HIS A 121 11.83 -10.93 -10.32
C HIS A 121 10.90 -10.26 -11.33
N ARG A 122 11.44 -9.84 -12.48
CA ARG A 122 10.70 -9.15 -13.54
C ARG A 122 9.47 -9.92 -14.01
N ILE A 123 9.59 -11.23 -14.20
CA ILE A 123 8.47 -12.10 -14.64
C ILE A 123 7.32 -12.06 -13.62
N TYR A 124 7.62 -12.12 -12.32
CA TYR A 124 6.59 -12.07 -11.28
C TYR A 124 5.94 -10.68 -11.20
N ASN A 125 6.72 -9.62 -11.42
CA ASN A 125 6.21 -8.25 -11.50
C ASN A 125 5.28 -8.00 -12.69
N GLU A 126 5.43 -8.77 -13.77
CA GLU A 126 4.56 -8.68 -14.95
C GLU A 126 3.32 -9.58 -14.84
N THR A 127 3.36 -10.64 -14.03
CA THR A 127 2.29 -11.66 -13.95
C THR A 127 1.34 -11.50 -12.76
N ILE A 128 1.82 -10.97 -11.63
CA ILE A 128 1.02 -10.78 -10.41
C ILE A 128 0.32 -9.41 -10.38
N ARG A 129 0.77 -8.49 -11.25
CA ARG A 129 0.23 -7.15 -11.41
C ARG A 129 -1.09 -7.14 -12.17
#